data_AF-A0A0B6XXG9-F1
#
_entry.id   AF-A0A0B6XXG9-F1
#
_cell.length_a   1.000
_cell.length_b   1.000
_cell.length_c   1.000
_cell.angle_alpha   90.00
_cell.angle_beta   90.00
_cell.angle_gamma   90.00
#
_symmetry.space_group_name_H-M   'P 1'
#
loop_
_entity.id
_entity.type
_entity.pdbx_description
1 polymer ?
#
loop_
_entity_poly.entity_id
_entity_poly.type
_entity_poly.pdbx_seq_one_letter_code
_entity_poly.pdbx_strand_id
1 'polypeptide(L)'
;TQFKDIPKEYFCNNSTITDDCTQVLCICVHLLNFDLGDIVEIVLVSFTKTLVHPMHMHGHNFRVVTMQSFGHDLTVKEVKDMDKKGQIHRRTSRAPFKDTIPVHDQAVTILRFRANNPGFWIFHCHIEFHTELGMAVILQAGKPDEMAKTPIGFPTCGSWKPHLEPKTNSLTKEQDTVSENSHGHMQTLSLIFGTAGVLCIILLLLFVVFYRRHVGHESLLLKRVAGVNGVRYESLM
;
A
#
# COMPACT_ATOMS: atom_id res chain seq x y z
N THR A 1 2.66 10.10 -19.13
CA THR A 1 3.61 9.54 -18.14
C THR A 1 4.87 9.06 -18.86
N GLN A 2 5.97 8.80 -18.13
CA GLN A 2 7.21 8.24 -18.69
C GLN A 2 7.30 6.72 -18.51
N PHE A 3 6.25 6.00 -18.92
CA PHE A 3 6.13 4.55 -18.68
C PHE A 3 7.29 3.73 -19.29
N LYS A 4 7.86 4.18 -20.42
CA LYS A 4 8.99 3.50 -21.09
C LYS A 4 10.32 3.66 -20.35
N ASP A 5 10.41 4.60 -19.41
CA ASP A 5 11.65 4.96 -18.71
C ASP A 5 11.71 4.30 -17.32
N ILE A 6 10.66 3.57 -16.93
CA ILE A 6 10.60 2.76 -15.70
C ILE A 6 11.09 1.34 -16.04
N PRO A 7 12.18 0.85 -15.42
CA PRO A 7 12.67 -0.51 -15.67
C PRO A 7 11.63 -1.58 -15.27
N LYS A 8 11.56 -2.68 -16.03
CA LYS A 8 10.45 -3.65 -15.93
C LYS A 8 10.41 -4.39 -14.61
N GLU A 9 11.57 -4.58 -13.99
CA GLU A 9 11.79 -5.18 -12.68
C GLU A 9 11.11 -4.43 -11.52
N TYR A 10 10.74 -3.14 -11.70
CA TYR A 10 9.95 -2.41 -10.70
C TYR A 10 8.47 -2.81 -10.73
N PHE A 11 7.96 -3.43 -11.79
CA PHE A 11 6.56 -3.85 -11.89
C PHE A 11 6.37 -5.29 -11.41
N CYS A 12 5.44 -5.47 -10.47
CA CYS A 12 5.12 -6.78 -9.92
C CYS A 12 3.64 -7.13 -10.08
N ASN A 13 3.36 -8.43 -10.09
CA ASN A 13 2.04 -9.02 -9.93
C ASN A 13 2.17 -10.43 -9.33
N ASN A 14 1.04 -11.13 -9.20
CA ASN A 14 0.94 -12.50 -8.69
C ASN A 14 1.90 -13.52 -9.35
N SER A 15 2.32 -13.29 -10.60
CA SER A 15 3.11 -14.24 -11.39
C SER A 15 4.59 -13.85 -11.54
N THR A 16 4.95 -12.56 -11.37
CA THR A 16 6.34 -12.10 -11.54
C THR A 16 7.15 -12.02 -10.25
N ILE A 17 6.49 -12.10 -9.09
CA ILE A 17 7.14 -11.94 -7.79
C ILE A 17 7.74 -13.26 -7.29
N THR A 18 9.04 -13.25 -7.00
CA THR A 18 9.80 -14.44 -6.56
C THR A 18 9.70 -14.70 -5.06
N ASP A 19 9.56 -13.62 -4.28
CA ASP A 19 9.94 -13.60 -2.87
C ASP A 19 8.78 -13.85 -1.91
N ASP A 20 9.09 -13.94 -0.62
CA ASP A 20 8.08 -14.12 0.42
C ASP A 20 7.51 -12.81 0.94
N CYS A 21 6.62 -12.18 0.17
CA CYS A 21 5.91 -10.98 0.59
C CYS A 21 4.93 -11.17 1.78
N THR A 22 4.95 -12.33 2.46
CA THR A 22 4.32 -12.54 3.77
C THR A 22 5.33 -12.69 4.92
N GLN A 23 6.63 -12.71 4.63
CA GLN A 23 7.74 -12.84 5.59
C GLN A 23 8.80 -11.72 5.42
N VAL A 24 8.92 -11.12 4.23
CA VAL A 24 9.79 -9.98 3.90
C VAL A 24 8.97 -8.86 3.24
N LEU A 25 9.46 -7.62 3.32
CA LEU A 25 8.84 -6.46 2.67
C LEU A 25 9.21 -6.42 1.19
N CYS A 26 8.26 -6.77 0.32
CA CYS A 26 8.39 -6.57 -1.12
C CYS A 26 8.05 -5.13 -1.50
N ILE A 27 8.97 -4.42 -2.16
CA ILE A 27 8.75 -3.04 -2.65
C ILE A 27 8.73 -3.08 -4.18
N CYS A 28 7.55 -2.89 -4.77
CA CYS A 28 7.35 -2.90 -6.22
C CYS A 28 6.02 -2.21 -6.59
N VAL A 29 5.91 -1.74 -7.83
CA VAL A 29 4.67 -1.19 -8.38
C VAL A 29 3.76 -2.35 -8.78
N HIS A 30 2.72 -2.62 -7.99
CA HIS A 30 1.72 -3.62 -8.35
C HIS A 30 0.95 -3.14 -9.60
N LEU A 31 1.06 -3.89 -10.70
CA LEU A 31 0.50 -3.53 -12.00
C LEU A 31 -0.35 -4.68 -12.56
N LEU A 32 -1.62 -4.39 -12.85
CA LEU A 32 -2.57 -5.30 -13.47
C LEU A 32 -2.97 -4.74 -14.85
N ASN A 33 -2.88 -5.57 -15.89
CA ASN A 33 -3.10 -5.17 -17.28
C ASN A 33 -4.35 -5.86 -17.84
N PHE A 34 -5.16 -5.10 -18.60
CA PHE A 34 -6.39 -5.56 -19.24
C PHE A 34 -6.44 -5.02 -20.67
N ASP A 35 -6.97 -5.79 -21.63
CA ASP A 35 -7.15 -5.33 -23.00
C ASP A 35 -8.33 -4.35 -23.10
N LEU A 36 -8.28 -3.45 -24.08
CA LEU A 36 -9.26 -2.38 -24.20
C LEU A 36 -10.65 -2.94 -24.56
N GLY A 37 -11.58 -2.82 -23.61
CA GLY A 37 -12.95 -3.30 -23.73
C GLY A 37 -13.30 -4.47 -22.81
N ASP A 38 -12.33 -5.08 -22.12
CA ASP A 38 -12.53 -6.22 -21.20
C ASP A 38 -13.61 -5.95 -20.14
N ILE A 39 -14.33 -7.00 -19.73
CA ILE A 39 -15.15 -6.99 -18.51
C ILE A 39 -14.30 -7.58 -17.38
N VAL A 40 -13.80 -6.71 -16.51
CA VAL A 40 -12.86 -7.06 -15.44
C VAL A 40 -13.63 -7.23 -14.14
N GLU A 41 -13.34 -8.31 -13.41
CA GLU A 41 -13.76 -8.47 -12.02
C GLU A 41 -12.57 -8.42 -11.07
N ILE A 42 -12.63 -7.47 -10.11
CA ILE A 42 -11.71 -7.42 -8.98
C ILE A 42 -12.42 -8.00 -7.76
N VAL A 43 -11.88 -9.09 -7.23
CA VAL A 43 -12.27 -9.67 -5.96
C VAL A 43 -11.39 -9.06 -4.87
N LEU A 44 -12.04 -8.40 -3.91
CA LEU A 44 -11.42 -7.83 -2.72
C LEU A 44 -11.73 -8.75 -1.55
N VAL A 45 -10.68 -9.31 -0.94
CA VAL A 45 -10.81 -10.15 0.26
C VAL A 45 -10.19 -9.43 1.43
N SER A 46 -11.01 -9.17 2.46
CA SER A 46 -10.62 -8.58 3.73
C SER A 46 -10.50 -9.68 4.79
N PHE A 47 -9.29 -9.94 5.27
CA PHE A 47 -9.00 -11.17 6.04
C PHE A 47 -9.32 -11.08 7.52
N THR A 48 -9.13 -9.92 8.14
CA THR A 48 -9.05 -9.77 9.59
C THR A 48 -9.98 -8.69 10.12
N LYS A 49 -10.30 -8.78 11.42
CA LYS A 49 -11.15 -7.82 12.14
C LYS A 49 -10.40 -6.55 12.56
N THR A 50 -9.93 -5.77 11.59
CA THR A 50 -9.09 -4.58 11.83
C THR A 50 -9.79 -3.26 11.49
N LEU A 51 -10.23 -3.06 10.25
CA LEU A 51 -10.84 -1.81 9.79
C LEU A 51 -11.73 -2.01 8.55
N VAL A 52 -12.59 -1.04 8.27
CA VAL A 52 -13.24 -0.87 6.96
C VAL A 52 -12.29 -0.09 6.03
N HIS A 53 -12.06 -0.60 4.83
CA HIS A 53 -11.15 -0.01 3.84
C HIS A 53 -11.97 0.63 2.69
N PRO A 54 -12.05 1.98 2.59
CA PRO A 54 -12.72 2.65 1.48
C PRO A 54 -11.87 2.56 0.21
N MET A 55 -12.20 1.64 -0.69
CA MET A 55 -11.45 1.42 -1.93
C MET A 55 -12.00 2.30 -3.05
N HIS A 56 -11.13 3.12 -3.66
CA HIS A 56 -11.45 4.11 -4.69
C HIS A 56 -10.72 3.81 -6.01
N MET A 57 -11.44 3.88 -7.14
CA MET A 57 -10.95 3.60 -8.49
C MET A 57 -10.94 4.85 -9.36
N HIS A 58 -9.77 5.20 -9.91
CA HIS A 58 -9.64 6.27 -10.90
C HIS A 58 -10.05 5.78 -12.29
N GLY A 59 -10.45 6.70 -13.17
CA GLY A 59 -10.73 6.42 -14.59
C GLY A 59 -12.00 5.62 -14.90
N HIS A 60 -12.53 4.84 -13.95
CA HIS A 60 -13.67 3.94 -14.13
C HIS A 60 -14.61 3.97 -12.92
N ASN A 61 -15.91 3.95 -13.18
CA ASN A 61 -16.91 3.51 -12.19
C ASN A 61 -17.17 2.01 -12.36
N PHE A 62 -17.33 1.31 -11.24
CA PHE A 62 -17.60 -0.13 -11.17
C PHE A 62 -19.02 -0.45 -10.70
N ARG A 63 -19.49 -1.64 -11.04
CA ARG A 63 -20.68 -2.28 -10.46
C ARG A 63 -20.29 -3.09 -9.23
N VAL A 64 -20.98 -2.87 -8.13
CA VAL A 64 -20.80 -3.64 -6.89
C VAL A 64 -21.65 -4.91 -7.00
N VAL A 65 -21.02 -6.01 -7.41
CA VAL A 65 -21.69 -7.30 -7.70
C VAL A 65 -21.94 -8.09 -6.41
N THR A 66 -21.01 -8.02 -5.47
CA THR A 66 -21.11 -8.70 -4.17
C THR A 66 -20.56 -7.82 -3.07
N MET A 67 -21.22 -7.84 -1.91
CA MET A 67 -20.65 -7.51 -0.60
C MET A 67 -21.18 -8.56 0.38
N GLN A 68 -20.30 -9.40 0.91
CA GLN A 68 -20.68 -10.55 1.75
C GLN A 68 -19.65 -10.69 2.88
N SER A 69 -20.07 -10.51 4.13
CA SER A 69 -19.25 -10.80 5.32
C SER A 69 -19.52 -12.23 5.80
N PHE A 70 -18.50 -12.86 6.37
CA PHE A 70 -18.50 -14.25 6.81
C PHE A 70 -18.31 -14.40 8.33
N GLY A 71 -18.04 -13.30 9.05
CA GLY A 71 -17.99 -13.26 10.51
C GLY A 71 -16.84 -14.04 11.17
N HIS A 72 -15.84 -14.45 10.39
CA HIS A 72 -14.61 -15.11 10.83
C HIS A 72 -13.45 -14.71 9.91
N ASP A 73 -12.21 -14.93 10.35
CA ASP A 73 -11.04 -14.57 9.55
C ASP A 73 -10.93 -15.48 8.31
N LEU A 74 -10.90 -14.86 7.13
CA LEU A 74 -10.96 -15.54 5.83
C LEU A 74 -9.58 -15.98 5.31
N THR A 75 -9.56 -16.82 4.28
CA THR A 75 -8.37 -17.00 3.42
C THR A 75 -8.68 -16.84 1.93
N VAL A 76 -7.67 -16.47 1.13
CA VAL A 76 -7.79 -16.37 -0.34
C VAL A 76 -8.24 -17.71 -0.96
N LYS A 77 -7.66 -18.81 -0.45
CA LYS A 77 -7.97 -20.17 -0.92
C LYS A 77 -9.44 -20.51 -0.69
N GLU A 78 -9.93 -20.24 0.51
CA GLU A 78 -11.32 -20.47 0.89
C GLU A 78 -12.29 -19.64 0.02
N VAL A 79 -12.00 -18.35 -0.21
CA VAL A 79 -12.80 -17.51 -1.10
C VAL A 79 -12.84 -18.04 -2.54
N LYS A 80 -11.70 -18.51 -3.09
CA LYS A 80 -11.67 -19.19 -4.40
C LYS A 80 -12.47 -20.49 -4.40
N ASP A 81 -12.34 -21.29 -3.36
CA ASP A 81 -13.08 -22.55 -3.22
C ASP A 81 -14.59 -22.29 -3.08
N MET A 82 -15.02 -21.19 -2.45
CA MET A 82 -16.42 -20.77 -2.37
C MET A 82 -16.95 -20.20 -3.69
N ASP A 83 -16.20 -19.35 -4.40
CA ASP A 83 -16.62 -18.81 -5.69
C ASP A 83 -16.77 -19.92 -6.74
N LYS A 84 -15.81 -20.85 -6.79
CA LYS A 84 -15.85 -22.04 -7.66
C LYS A 84 -17.03 -22.97 -7.37
N LYS A 85 -17.55 -22.97 -6.14
CA LYS A 85 -18.76 -23.72 -5.73
C LYS A 85 -20.06 -22.90 -5.89
N GLY A 86 -19.98 -21.65 -6.36
CA GLY A 86 -21.13 -20.74 -6.46
C GLY A 86 -21.69 -20.26 -5.12
N GLN A 87 -20.91 -20.34 -4.04
CA GLN A 87 -21.35 -20.00 -2.67
C GLN A 87 -21.26 -18.49 -2.36
N ILE A 88 -20.66 -17.71 -3.26
CA ILE A 88 -20.58 -16.24 -3.17
C ILE A 88 -21.71 -15.63 -3.99
N HIS A 89 -22.62 -14.90 -3.34
CA HIS A 89 -23.81 -14.38 -4.02
C HIS A 89 -23.47 -13.17 -4.91
N ARG A 90 -23.69 -13.31 -6.21
CA ARG A 90 -23.33 -12.31 -7.24
C ARG A 90 -24.58 -11.66 -7.85
N ARG A 91 -24.84 -10.39 -7.49
CA ARG A 91 -25.93 -9.57 -8.03
C ARG A 91 -25.57 -9.02 -9.42
N THR A 92 -26.02 -9.71 -10.47
CA THR A 92 -25.77 -9.30 -11.87
C THR A 92 -26.74 -8.22 -12.38
N SER A 93 -27.99 -8.19 -11.87
CA SER A 93 -29.00 -7.19 -12.27
C SER A 93 -29.06 -6.02 -11.29
N ARG A 94 -29.15 -4.79 -11.82
CA ARG A 94 -29.28 -3.53 -11.05
C ARG A 94 -28.27 -3.35 -9.90
N ALA A 95 -27.05 -3.89 -10.05
CA ALA A 95 -25.94 -3.66 -9.13
C ALA A 95 -25.65 -2.14 -8.98
N PRO A 96 -25.37 -1.63 -7.76
CA PRO A 96 -24.96 -0.24 -7.54
C PRO A 96 -23.76 0.14 -8.39
N PHE A 97 -23.71 1.37 -8.89
CA PHE A 97 -22.63 1.90 -9.71
C PHE A 97 -21.89 2.99 -8.93
N LYS A 98 -20.58 2.83 -8.73
CA LYS A 98 -19.75 3.64 -7.81
C LYS A 98 -18.30 3.72 -8.30
N ASP A 99 -17.60 4.77 -7.92
CA ASP A 99 -16.13 4.93 -7.93
C ASP A 99 -15.47 4.48 -6.61
N THR A 100 -16.21 4.50 -5.50
CA THR A 100 -15.68 4.27 -4.14
C THR A 100 -16.61 3.37 -3.33
N ILE A 101 -16.04 2.42 -2.57
CA ILE A 101 -16.80 1.47 -1.75
C ILE A 101 -16.09 1.14 -0.41
N PRO A 102 -16.80 1.13 0.73
CA PRO A 102 -16.27 0.53 1.96
C PRO A 102 -16.20 -0.99 1.85
N VAL A 103 -14.99 -1.54 1.78
CA VAL A 103 -14.74 -2.97 1.98
C VAL A 103 -14.71 -3.24 3.48
N HIS A 104 -15.66 -4.04 3.96
CA HIS A 104 -15.79 -4.37 5.38
C HIS A 104 -14.76 -5.43 5.83
N ASP A 105 -14.64 -5.61 7.14
CA ASP A 105 -13.89 -6.66 7.80
C ASP A 105 -14.49 -8.06 7.52
N GLN A 106 -13.64 -9.09 7.48
CA GLN A 106 -14.02 -10.50 7.34
C GLN A 106 -15.00 -10.74 6.17
N ALA A 107 -14.72 -10.11 5.02
CA ALA A 107 -15.67 -9.97 3.92
C ALA A 107 -15.04 -10.06 2.54
N VAL A 108 -15.87 -10.49 1.58
CA VAL A 108 -15.59 -10.44 0.14
C VAL A 108 -16.42 -9.34 -0.49
N THR A 109 -15.77 -8.47 -1.27
CA THR A 109 -16.42 -7.48 -2.14
C THR A 109 -15.99 -7.71 -3.58
N ILE A 110 -16.95 -7.93 -4.49
CA ILE A 110 -16.67 -8.15 -5.92
C ILE A 110 -17.11 -6.93 -6.71
N LEU A 111 -16.15 -6.32 -7.42
CA LEU A 111 -16.34 -5.16 -8.28
C LEU A 111 -16.21 -5.58 -9.73
N ARG A 112 -17.14 -5.17 -10.59
CA ARG A 112 -17.12 -5.44 -12.03
C ARG A 112 -17.14 -4.14 -12.82
N PHE A 113 -16.16 -3.90 -13.66
CA PHE A 113 -16.13 -2.74 -14.57
C PHE A 113 -15.84 -3.16 -16.01
N ARG A 114 -15.92 -2.22 -16.95
CA ARG A 114 -15.39 -2.40 -18.30
C ARG A 114 -14.11 -1.59 -18.43
N ALA A 115 -13.02 -2.19 -18.88
CA ALA A 115 -11.76 -1.50 -19.16
C ALA A 115 -11.87 -0.69 -20.47
N ASN A 116 -12.72 0.35 -20.51
CA ASN A 116 -13.03 1.12 -21.74
C ASN A 116 -12.45 2.55 -21.76
N ASN A 117 -11.56 2.88 -20.84
CA ASN A 117 -10.90 4.18 -20.73
C ASN A 117 -9.38 3.94 -20.75
N PRO A 118 -8.70 4.09 -21.90
CA PRO A 118 -7.31 3.67 -22.07
C PRO A 118 -6.37 4.55 -21.23
N GLY A 119 -5.62 3.95 -20.33
CA GLY A 119 -4.78 4.69 -19.39
C GLY A 119 -4.17 3.82 -18.28
N PHE A 120 -3.41 4.48 -17.40
CA PHE A 120 -2.92 3.92 -16.14
C PHE A 120 -3.70 4.57 -14.99
N TRP A 121 -4.46 3.76 -14.26
CA TRP A 121 -5.39 4.24 -13.24
C TRP A 121 -5.05 3.67 -11.88
N ILE A 122 -4.91 4.50 -10.85
CA ILE A 122 -4.67 4.02 -9.49
C ILE A 122 -5.99 3.52 -8.88
N PHE A 123 -5.93 2.36 -8.22
CA PHE A 123 -7.01 1.78 -7.43
C PHE A 123 -6.47 1.49 -6.03
N HIS A 124 -6.95 2.22 -5.04
CA HIS A 124 -6.26 2.37 -3.75
C HIS A 124 -7.23 2.61 -2.59
N CYS A 125 -6.71 2.52 -1.37
CA CYS A 125 -7.45 2.83 -0.16
C CYS A 125 -7.48 4.35 0.08
N HIS A 126 -8.66 4.95 0.13
CA HIS A 126 -8.86 6.38 0.36
C HIS A 126 -8.62 6.81 1.84
N ILE A 127 -7.88 5.99 2.59
CA ILE A 127 -7.21 6.36 3.84
C ILE A 127 -5.75 6.58 3.46
N GLU A 128 -5.27 7.84 3.52
CA GLU A 128 -3.97 8.22 2.96
C GLU A 128 -2.81 7.34 3.48
N PHE A 129 -2.74 7.16 4.79
CA PHE A 129 -1.77 6.27 5.47
C PHE A 129 -1.76 4.83 4.93
N HIS A 130 -2.90 4.30 4.47
CA HIS A 130 -2.94 2.98 3.84
C HIS A 130 -2.45 3.01 2.39
N THR A 131 -2.64 4.12 1.65
CA THR A 131 -2.02 4.32 0.33
C THR A 131 -0.51 4.51 0.45
N GLU A 132 -0.03 5.32 1.40
CA GLU A 132 1.41 5.51 1.70
C GLU A 132 2.11 4.20 2.06
N LEU A 133 1.45 3.31 2.82
CA LEU A 133 1.94 1.96 3.12
C LEU A 133 1.76 0.94 1.97
N GLY A 134 1.25 1.34 0.81
CA GLY A 134 1.18 0.48 -0.37
C GLY A 134 -0.11 -0.33 -0.55
N MET A 135 -1.23 0.01 0.09
CA MET A 135 -2.57 -0.47 -0.31
C MET A 135 -3.06 0.28 -1.56
N ALA A 136 -2.32 0.07 -2.66
CA ALA A 136 -2.60 0.59 -3.98
C ALA A 136 -2.20 -0.42 -5.07
N VAL A 137 -2.88 -0.37 -6.21
CA VAL A 137 -2.53 -1.10 -7.44
C VAL A 137 -2.77 -0.19 -8.64
N ILE A 138 -1.95 -0.32 -9.67
CA ILE A 138 -2.15 0.36 -10.95
C ILE A 138 -2.90 -0.59 -11.90
N LEU A 139 -4.02 -0.10 -12.44
CA LEU A 139 -4.82 -0.76 -13.46
C LEU A 139 -4.46 -0.14 -14.82
N GLN A 140 -3.77 -0.89 -15.67
CA GLN A 140 -3.52 -0.52 -17.06
C GLN A 140 -4.66 -1.03 -17.92
N ALA A 141 -5.46 -0.12 -18.49
CA ALA A 141 -6.46 -0.44 -19.49
C ALA A 141 -5.91 -0.12 -20.89
N GLY A 142 -5.86 -1.13 -21.77
CA GLY A 142 -5.29 -1.01 -23.10
C GLY A 142 -3.76 -0.87 -23.13
N LYS A 143 -3.21 -0.70 -24.32
CA LYS A 143 -1.76 -0.59 -24.58
C LYS A 143 -1.31 0.88 -24.57
N PRO A 144 -0.03 1.20 -24.26
CA PRO A 144 0.43 2.59 -24.17
C PRO A 144 0.33 3.42 -25.46
N ASP A 145 0.16 2.78 -26.61
CA ASP A 145 -0.11 3.39 -27.92
C ASP A 145 -1.61 3.62 -28.22
N GLU A 146 -2.50 2.97 -27.49
CA GLU A 146 -3.96 3.19 -27.50
C GLU A 146 -4.38 4.37 -26.58
N MET A 147 -3.45 4.89 -25.78
CA MET A 147 -3.67 5.95 -24.78
C MET A 147 -3.52 7.37 -25.37
N ALA A 148 -4.12 8.36 -24.68
CA ALA A 148 -3.94 9.77 -25.02
C ALA A 148 -2.45 10.19 -24.92
N LYS A 149 -1.96 10.88 -25.95
CA LYS A 149 -0.57 11.37 -26.01
C LYS A 149 -0.33 12.43 -24.92
N THR A 150 0.82 12.34 -24.24
CA THR A 150 1.30 13.35 -23.30
C THR A 150 1.28 14.76 -23.93
N PRO A 151 0.69 15.78 -23.29
CA PRO A 151 0.68 17.16 -23.82
C PRO A 151 2.07 17.75 -24.04
N ILE A 152 2.15 18.71 -24.97
CA ILE A 152 3.38 19.49 -25.22
C ILE A 152 3.73 20.28 -23.95
N GLY A 153 4.98 20.18 -23.50
CA GLY A 153 5.45 20.87 -22.28
C GLY A 153 5.01 20.22 -20.96
N PHE A 154 4.37 19.04 -20.98
CA PHE A 154 4.01 18.33 -19.75
C PHE A 154 5.28 17.94 -18.95
N PRO A 155 5.29 18.14 -17.61
CA PRO A 155 6.46 17.85 -16.77
C PRO A 155 6.97 16.41 -16.86
N THR A 156 8.29 16.26 -16.87
CA THR A 156 9.01 14.97 -16.81
C THR A 156 9.54 14.69 -15.40
N CYS A 157 9.83 13.42 -15.09
CA CYS A 157 10.55 13.03 -13.89
C CYS A 157 11.90 13.80 -13.82
N GLY A 158 12.16 14.46 -12.70
CA GLY A 158 13.36 15.30 -12.52
C GLY A 158 13.27 16.71 -13.12
N SER A 159 12.15 17.11 -13.73
CA SER A 159 11.96 18.50 -14.18
C SER A 159 11.76 19.48 -13.03
N TRP A 160 11.13 19.04 -11.93
CA TRP A 160 11.10 19.78 -10.68
C TRP A 160 12.46 19.67 -9.97
N LYS A 161 12.98 20.80 -9.52
CA LYS A 161 14.19 20.90 -8.68
C LYS A 161 13.83 21.72 -7.45
N PRO A 162 14.27 21.33 -6.23
CA PRO A 162 14.05 22.15 -5.05
C PRO A 162 14.77 23.49 -5.21
N HIS A 163 14.15 24.56 -4.73
CA HIS A 163 14.82 25.85 -4.57
C HIS A 163 15.83 25.73 -3.43
N LEU A 164 17.09 25.46 -3.79
CA LEU A 164 18.21 25.51 -2.87
C LEU A 164 18.61 26.97 -2.69
N GLU A 165 18.07 27.62 -1.65
CA GLU A 165 18.54 28.92 -1.21
C GLU A 165 20.07 28.87 -1.01
N PRO A 166 20.83 29.83 -1.56
CA PRO A 166 22.27 29.83 -1.43
C PRO A 166 22.63 30.00 0.05
N LYS A 167 23.36 29.02 0.62
CA LYS A 167 23.92 29.16 1.96
C LYS A 167 24.89 30.34 1.97
N THR A 168 24.42 31.49 2.41
CA THR A 168 25.26 32.64 2.72
C THR A 168 26.21 32.23 3.83
N ASN A 169 27.51 32.14 3.52
CA ASN A 169 28.57 31.88 4.51
C ASN A 169 28.82 33.12 5.38
N SER A 170 27.78 33.62 6.06
CA SER A 170 27.83 34.69 7.04
C SER A 170 28.34 34.16 8.39
N LEU A 171 29.52 33.54 8.39
CA LEU A 171 30.35 33.39 9.59
C LEU A 171 31.15 34.68 9.83
N THR A 172 30.45 35.81 9.83
CA THR A 172 30.96 37.07 10.35
C THR A 172 30.93 37.00 11.87
N LYS A 173 32.09 37.15 12.51
CA LYS A 173 32.16 37.37 13.95
C LYS A 173 31.31 38.58 14.32
N GLU A 174 30.39 38.40 15.25
CA GLU A 174 29.91 39.46 16.13
C GLU A 174 30.23 39.01 17.56
N GLN A 175 30.72 39.93 18.39
CA GLN A 175 31.55 39.60 19.55
C GLN A 175 31.06 40.29 20.83
N ASP A 176 29.85 39.96 21.24
CA ASP A 176 29.28 40.47 22.49
C ASP A 176 29.93 39.81 23.71
N THR A 177 30.79 40.56 24.38
CA THR A 177 31.43 40.18 25.64
C THR A 177 30.51 40.41 26.82
N VAL A 178 30.05 39.33 27.47
CA VAL A 178 29.49 39.40 28.83
C VAL A 178 30.30 38.49 29.75
N SER A 179 30.76 39.10 30.85
CA SER A 179 31.66 38.61 31.89
C SER A 179 31.55 37.13 32.32
N GLU A 180 32.70 36.51 32.58
CA GLU A 180 32.80 35.34 33.45
C GLU A 180 32.27 35.65 34.85
N ASN A 181 31.37 34.81 35.38
CA ASN A 181 31.40 34.37 36.79
C ASN A 181 30.31 33.33 37.10
N SER A 182 30.68 32.05 37.17
CA SER A 182 30.34 31.14 38.29
C SER A 182 30.77 29.70 37.98
N HIS A 183 31.91 29.27 38.51
CA HIS A 183 32.21 27.84 38.60
C HIS A 183 31.39 27.25 39.76
N GLY A 184 30.37 26.43 39.46
CA GLY A 184 29.55 25.81 40.51
C GLY A 184 28.54 24.76 40.03
N HIS A 185 28.75 23.52 40.49
CA HIS A 185 27.70 22.52 40.70
C HIS A 185 26.89 21.98 39.49
N MET A 186 27.56 21.36 38.51
CA MET A 186 26.88 20.45 37.56
C MET A 186 27.77 19.26 37.09
N GLN A 187 28.13 18.36 38.01
CA GLN A 187 28.91 17.14 37.70
C GLN A 187 28.30 15.82 38.24
N THR A 188 27.11 15.85 38.84
CA THR A 188 26.51 14.70 39.55
C THR A 188 25.26 14.08 38.89
N LEU A 189 24.82 14.57 37.72
CA LEU A 189 23.61 14.08 37.03
C LEU A 189 23.88 13.22 35.78
N SER A 190 25.07 13.30 35.17
CA SER A 190 25.36 12.69 33.87
C SER A 190 25.32 11.15 33.85
N LEU A 191 25.50 10.49 35.01
CA LEU A 191 25.58 9.03 35.12
C LEU A 191 24.21 8.33 35.25
N ILE A 192 23.17 9.05 35.66
CA ILE A 192 21.85 8.45 35.95
C ILE A 192 21.03 8.29 34.66
N PHE A 193 21.08 9.26 33.75
CA PHE A 193 20.34 9.19 32.48
C PHE A 193 20.88 8.11 31.53
N GLY A 194 22.20 7.86 31.54
CA GLY A 194 22.82 6.84 30.68
C GLY A 194 22.38 5.40 31.02
N THR A 195 22.33 5.05 32.30
CA THR A 195 21.98 3.69 32.75
C THR A 195 20.50 3.38 32.54
N ALA A 196 19.61 4.34 32.84
CA ALA A 196 18.17 4.20 32.60
C ALA A 196 17.84 4.02 31.11
N GLY A 197 18.49 4.79 30.22
CA GLY A 197 18.29 4.67 28.78
C GLY A 197 18.69 3.30 28.22
N VAL A 198 19.86 2.80 28.60
CA VAL A 198 20.33 1.47 28.18
C VAL A 198 19.41 0.35 28.68
N LEU A 199 18.95 0.42 29.93
CA LEU A 199 18.02 -0.57 30.48
C LEU A 199 16.68 -0.59 29.73
N CYS A 200 16.15 0.59 29.36
CA CYS A 200 14.92 0.71 28.58
C CYS A 200 15.07 0.08 27.18
N ILE A 201 16.19 0.31 26.48
CA ILE A 201 16.48 -0.30 25.18
C ILE A 201 16.56 -1.84 25.30
N ILE A 202 17.24 -2.36 26.33
CA ILE A 202 17.32 -3.81 26.57
C ILE A 202 15.93 -4.41 26.81
N LEU A 203 15.08 -3.76 27.62
CA LEU A 203 13.72 -4.22 27.89
C LEU A 203 12.84 -4.20 26.63
N LEU A 204 12.96 -3.18 25.78
CA LEU A 204 12.26 -3.11 24.49
C LEU A 204 12.71 -4.21 23.53
N LEU A 205 14.01 -4.47 23.43
CA LEU A 205 14.55 -5.55 22.60
C LEU A 205 14.11 -6.93 23.10
N LEU A 206 14.13 -7.16 24.41
CA LEU A 206 13.61 -8.39 25.03
C LEU A 206 12.11 -8.55 24.78
N PHE A 207 11.33 -7.47 24.87
CA PHE A 207 9.89 -7.50 24.54
C PHE A 207 9.65 -7.84 23.07
N VAL A 208 10.40 -7.25 22.12
CA VAL A 208 10.29 -7.58 20.69
C VAL A 208 10.68 -9.05 20.40
N VAL A 209 11.73 -9.57 21.05
CA VAL A 209 12.14 -10.98 20.91
C VAL A 209 11.11 -11.93 21.53
N PHE A 210 10.53 -11.58 22.68
CA PHE A 210 9.49 -12.36 23.35
C PHE A 210 8.18 -12.38 22.55
N TYR A 211 7.75 -11.22 22.04
CA TYR A 211 6.59 -11.07 21.17
C TYR A 211 6.75 -11.88 19.87
N ARG A 212 7.92 -11.80 19.22
CA ARG A 212 8.25 -12.64 18.05
C ARG A 212 8.26 -14.14 18.35
N ARG A 213 8.59 -14.56 19.58
CA ARG A 213 8.50 -15.97 20.01
C ARG A 213 7.09 -16.44 20.33
N HIS A 214 6.21 -15.56 20.81
CA HIS A 214 4.85 -15.94 21.23
C HIS A 214 3.77 -15.82 20.15
N VAL A 215 4.01 -15.05 19.08
CA VAL A 215 2.99 -14.78 18.03
C VAL A 215 3.24 -15.58 16.74
N GLY A 216 4.34 -16.31 16.62
CA GLY A 216 4.79 -16.94 15.37
C GLY A 216 4.78 -18.46 15.31
N HIS A 217 3.60 -19.09 15.18
CA HIS A 217 3.51 -20.43 14.57
C HIS A 217 2.07 -20.81 14.14
N GLU A 218 1.79 -20.84 12.82
CA GLU A 218 0.73 -21.67 12.24
C GLU A 218 0.93 -21.87 10.71
N SER A 219 0.71 -23.10 10.26
CA SER A 219 0.67 -23.67 8.88
C SER A 219 1.51 -23.16 7.67
N LEU A 220 2.12 -24.16 7.03
CA LEU A 220 2.84 -24.21 5.74
C LEU A 220 2.01 -23.90 4.47
N LEU A 221 2.73 -23.49 3.40
CA LEU A 221 2.51 -23.85 1.98
C LEU A 221 1.18 -23.47 1.27
N LEU A 222 1.18 -22.35 0.52
CA LEU A 222 1.21 -22.33 -0.97
C LEU A 222 0.86 -20.94 -1.59
N LYS A 223 1.78 -20.44 -2.43
CA LYS A 223 1.60 -19.46 -3.54
C LYS A 223 0.77 -18.17 -3.25
N ARG A 224 1.50 -17.16 -2.75
CA ARG A 224 1.34 -15.69 -2.90
C ARG A 224 0.95 -15.25 -4.33
N VAL A 225 0.46 -14.03 -4.60
CA VAL A 225 0.44 -12.71 -3.89
C VAL A 225 -0.94 -12.01 -4.14
N ALA A 226 -1.28 -10.72 -3.92
CA ALA A 226 -0.65 -9.54 -3.31
C ALA A 226 -1.65 -8.72 -2.47
N GLY A 227 -1.19 -8.10 -1.37
CA GLY A 227 -1.96 -7.14 -0.59
C GLY A 227 -1.29 -6.74 0.73
N VAL A 228 -1.24 -5.44 1.00
CA VAL A 228 -0.72 -4.86 2.25
C VAL A 228 -1.92 -4.41 3.11
N ASN A 229 -1.80 -4.48 4.44
CA ASN A 229 -2.81 -4.01 5.39
C ASN A 229 -4.21 -4.66 5.28
N GLY A 230 -4.28 -5.99 5.13
CA GLY A 230 -5.50 -6.77 5.40
C GLY A 230 -6.49 -6.93 4.25
N VAL A 231 -6.32 -6.21 3.13
CA VAL A 231 -7.06 -6.44 1.87
C VAL A 231 -6.08 -6.95 0.80
N ARG A 232 -6.45 -8.02 0.07
CA ARG A 232 -5.76 -8.45 -1.16
C ARG A 232 -6.59 -8.12 -2.39
N TYR A 233 -5.87 -7.87 -3.48
CA TYR A 233 -6.43 -7.66 -4.81
C TYR A 233 -6.28 -8.95 -5.61
N GLU A 234 -7.37 -9.42 -6.22
CA GLU A 234 -7.29 -10.53 -7.16
C GLU A 234 -8.19 -10.32 -8.37
N SER A 235 -7.62 -10.48 -9.56
CA SER A 235 -8.37 -10.50 -10.81
C SER A 235 -8.69 -11.95 -11.15
N LEU A 236 -9.98 -12.29 -11.20
CA LEU A 236 -10.42 -13.55 -11.79
C LEU A 236 -10.64 -13.32 -13.28
N MET A 237 -9.75 -13.88 -14.10
CA MET A 237 -9.91 -14.06 -15.55
C MET A 237 -10.63 -15.39 -15.81
#